data_AF-A0A529ZLG8-F1
#
_entry.id   AF-A0A529ZLG8-F1
#
_cell.length_a   1.000
_cell.length_b   1.000
_cell.length_c   1.000
_cell.angle_alpha   90.00
_cell.angle_beta   90.00
_cell.angle_gamma   90.00
#
_symmetry.space_group_name_H-M   'P 1'
#
loop_
_entity.id
_entity.type
_entity.pdbx_description
1 polymer ?
#
loop_
_entity_poly.entity_id
_entity_poly.type
_entity_poly.pdbx_seq_one_letter_code
_entity_poly.pdbx_strand_id
1 'polypeptide(L)'
;AYLSGAVRDKLKTAEAAASLDPGYQRNVAALREVQPADLSPSDITARLGAPWIAATDVVAFVKETMGAEIKIHHMPELASWTVEARQLGWTAAGTSEWGTDRRHAGELLADALNSRVPQIFDTIRDGQTERRVLNVVDTEAAKEKLQKIKTAFQNWVWSDPDRTDRLARVYNDRFNNIVPRRFNGDHLRLPGASG
;
A
#
# COMPACT_ATOMS: atom_id res chain seq x y z
N ALA A 1 7.13 23.43 17.48
CA ALA A 1 8.16 24.09 16.66
C ALA A 1 7.73 24.08 15.19
N TYR A 2 7.94 25.20 14.47
CA TYR A 2 7.48 25.40 13.10
C TYR A 2 8.11 24.40 12.12
N LEU A 3 9.41 24.13 12.26
CA LEU A 3 10.25 23.27 11.41
C LEU A 3 10.32 21.78 11.85
N SER A 4 9.21 21.25 12.37
CA SER A 4 9.14 19.86 12.87
C SER A 4 7.72 19.30 12.75
N GLY A 5 7.52 17.99 12.80
CA GLY A 5 6.22 17.37 12.49
C GLY A 5 6.01 17.28 10.98
N ALA A 6 4.76 17.46 10.50
CA ALA A 6 4.36 17.34 9.10
C ALA A 6 4.92 18.46 8.19
N VAL A 7 6.23 18.44 7.94
CA VAL A 7 6.94 19.53 7.26
C VAL A 7 6.62 19.64 5.76
N ARG A 8 6.19 18.56 5.09
CA ARG A 8 5.74 18.61 3.69
C ARG A 8 4.40 19.33 3.56
N ASP A 9 3.47 19.05 4.46
CA ASP A 9 2.16 19.73 4.47
C ASP A 9 2.31 21.21 4.83
N LYS A 10 3.21 21.51 5.77
CA LYS A 10 3.56 22.89 6.11
C LYS A 10 4.21 23.61 4.94
N LEU A 11 5.08 22.94 4.18
CA LEU A 11 5.69 23.52 2.98
C LEU A 11 4.63 23.84 1.93
N LYS A 12 3.73 22.90 1.61
CA LYS A 12 2.61 23.13 0.68
C LYS A 12 1.76 24.33 1.12
N THR A 13 1.44 24.42 2.41
CA THR A 13 0.69 25.54 2.98
C THR A 13 1.46 26.86 2.87
N ALA A 14 2.78 26.85 3.13
CA ALA A 14 3.63 28.03 3.05
C ALA A 14 3.81 28.51 1.59
N GLU A 15 3.89 27.60 0.63
CA GLU A 15 3.98 27.93 -0.81
C GLU A 15 2.68 28.55 -1.31
N ALA A 16 1.53 27.99 -0.92
CA ALA A 16 0.22 28.57 -1.23
C ALA A 16 0.09 29.98 -0.63
N ALA A 17 0.50 30.17 0.63
CA ALA A 17 0.52 31.49 1.26
C ALA A 17 1.48 32.46 0.57
N ALA A 18 2.68 32.01 0.18
CA ALA A 18 3.70 32.82 -0.50
C ALA A 18 3.27 33.28 -1.89
N SER A 19 2.37 32.56 -2.55
CA SER A 19 1.77 32.98 -3.83
C SER A 19 0.85 34.20 -3.69
N LEU A 20 0.28 34.41 -2.49
CA LEU A 20 -0.62 35.52 -2.17
C LEU A 20 0.10 36.65 -1.44
N ASP A 21 1.06 36.32 -0.58
CA ASP A 21 1.85 37.25 0.21
C ASP A 21 3.34 36.83 0.21
N PRO A 22 4.21 37.58 -0.50
CA PRO A 22 5.65 37.30 -0.55
C PRO A 22 6.34 37.25 0.83
N GLY A 23 5.75 37.80 1.89
CA GLY A 23 6.27 37.70 3.26
C GLY A 23 6.46 36.26 3.76
N TYR A 24 5.74 35.28 3.19
CA TYR A 24 5.88 33.86 3.51
C TYR A 24 7.05 33.17 2.77
N GLN A 25 7.78 33.84 1.88
CA GLN A 25 8.93 33.22 1.20
C GLN A 25 10.01 32.73 2.17
N ARG A 26 10.22 33.44 3.28
CA ARG A 26 11.15 32.99 4.33
C ARG A 26 10.73 31.64 4.94
N ASN A 27 9.42 31.43 5.07
CA ASN A 27 8.85 30.21 5.63
C ASN A 27 9.02 29.05 4.65
N VAL A 28 8.82 29.31 3.35
CA VAL A 28 9.08 28.34 2.27
C VAL A 28 10.55 27.92 2.28
N ALA A 29 11.49 28.88 2.32
CA ALA A 29 12.92 28.58 2.35
C ALA A 29 13.30 27.71 3.56
N ALA A 30 12.88 28.10 4.77
CA ALA A 30 13.17 27.35 5.98
C ALA A 30 12.54 25.96 5.99
N LEU A 31 11.34 25.79 5.44
CA LEU A 31 10.68 24.49 5.34
C LEU A 31 11.31 23.59 4.28
N ARG A 32 11.85 24.14 3.18
CA ARG A 32 12.58 23.37 2.17
C ARG A 32 13.87 22.76 2.72
N GLU A 33 14.59 23.48 3.56
CA GLU A 33 15.84 23.00 4.17
C GLU A 33 15.66 21.83 5.14
N VAL A 34 14.48 21.72 5.76
CA VAL A 34 14.19 20.66 6.75
C VAL A 34 13.40 19.50 6.16
N GLN A 35 13.19 19.42 4.85
CA GLN A 35 12.48 18.29 4.26
C GLN A 35 13.25 16.98 4.50
N PRO A 36 12.59 15.91 4.93
CA PRO A 36 13.24 14.60 5.02
C PRO A 36 13.59 14.12 3.61
N ALA A 37 14.75 13.49 3.47
CA ALA A 37 15.20 12.90 2.20
C ALA A 37 14.15 11.90 1.70
N ASP A 38 13.79 11.98 0.41
CA ASP A 38 12.85 11.04 -0.19
C ASP A 38 13.40 9.60 -0.08
N LEU A 39 12.53 8.67 0.32
CA LEU A 39 12.80 7.25 0.25
C LEU A 39 12.84 6.82 -1.21
N SER A 40 13.85 6.03 -1.57
CA SER A 40 13.97 5.47 -2.92
C SER A 40 12.92 4.36 -3.13
N PRO A 41 12.56 4.02 -4.38
CA PRO A 41 11.67 2.89 -4.65
C PRO A 41 12.12 1.58 -3.97
N SER A 42 13.43 1.33 -3.88
CA SER A 42 13.99 0.17 -3.18
C SER A 42 13.75 0.18 -1.66
N ASP A 43 13.51 1.33 -1.06
CA ASP A 43 13.20 1.48 0.37
C ASP A 43 11.69 1.39 0.65
N ILE A 44 10.85 1.32 -0.40
CA ILE A 44 9.39 1.35 -0.29
C ILE A 44 8.81 -0.05 -0.54
N THR A 45 8.17 -0.61 0.48
CA THR A 45 7.44 -1.88 0.32
C THR A 45 6.02 -1.63 -0.21
N ALA A 46 5.81 -1.89 -1.50
CA ALA A 46 4.50 -1.82 -2.14
C ALA A 46 3.71 -3.14 -1.96
N ARG A 47 2.65 -3.11 -1.15
CA ARG A 47 1.79 -4.29 -0.89
C ARG A 47 0.41 -4.09 -1.49
N LEU A 48 -0.17 -5.16 -2.03
CA LEU A 48 -1.60 -5.17 -2.36
C LEU A 48 -2.41 -4.81 -1.09
N GLY A 49 -3.36 -3.90 -1.23
CA GLY A 49 -4.17 -3.37 -0.13
C GLY A 49 -3.58 -2.14 0.57
N ALA A 50 -2.37 -1.70 0.20
CA ALA A 50 -1.80 -0.48 0.76
C ALA A 50 -2.66 0.75 0.38
N PRO A 51 -3.05 1.61 1.34
CA PRO A 51 -4.04 2.66 1.13
C PRO A 51 -3.55 3.83 0.24
N TRP A 52 -2.28 3.81 -0.15
CA TRP A 52 -1.66 4.81 -1.03
C TRP A 52 -1.52 4.33 -2.48
N ILE A 53 -1.78 3.05 -2.73
CA ILE A 53 -1.84 2.48 -4.07
C ILE A 53 -3.29 2.65 -4.57
N ALA A 54 -3.47 3.19 -5.76
CA ALA A 54 -4.80 3.41 -6.30
C ALA A 54 -5.40 2.10 -6.84
N ALA A 55 -6.74 1.99 -6.83
CA ALA A 55 -7.43 0.85 -7.44
C ALA A 55 -7.08 0.71 -8.94
N THR A 56 -6.82 1.82 -9.63
CA THR A 56 -6.39 1.83 -11.03
C THR A 56 -5.06 1.13 -11.26
N ASP A 57 -4.11 1.21 -10.32
CA ASP A 57 -2.84 0.50 -10.42
C ASP A 57 -3.05 -1.02 -10.31
N VAL A 58 -3.96 -1.45 -9.43
CA VAL A 58 -4.29 -2.88 -9.27
C VAL A 58 -5.05 -3.40 -10.49
N VAL A 59 -5.96 -2.61 -11.08
CA VAL A 59 -6.63 -2.96 -12.34
C VAL A 59 -5.61 -3.10 -13.48
N ALA A 60 -4.67 -2.17 -13.60
CA ALA A 60 -3.61 -2.22 -14.61
C ALA A 60 -2.72 -3.46 -14.42
N PHE A 61 -2.33 -3.77 -13.19
CA PHE A 61 -1.59 -4.99 -12.86
C PHE A 61 -2.30 -6.24 -13.36
N VAL A 62 -3.60 -6.39 -13.08
CA VAL A 62 -4.37 -7.57 -13.51
C VAL A 62 -4.52 -7.62 -15.02
N LYS A 63 -4.73 -6.47 -15.67
CA LYS A 63 -4.81 -6.41 -17.13
C LYS A 63 -3.49 -6.84 -17.79
N GLU A 64 -2.36 -6.35 -17.30
CA GLU A 64 -1.03 -6.63 -17.87
C GLU A 64 -0.53 -8.04 -17.55
N THR A 65 -0.82 -8.59 -16.36
CA THR A 65 -0.29 -9.90 -15.94
C THR A 65 -1.22 -11.07 -16.19
N MET A 66 -2.53 -10.85 -16.16
CA MET A 66 -3.54 -11.90 -16.29
C MET A 66 -4.39 -11.74 -17.56
N GLY A 67 -4.22 -10.65 -18.32
CA GLY A 67 -4.99 -10.40 -19.54
C GLY A 67 -6.48 -10.15 -19.29
N ALA A 68 -6.87 -9.76 -18.08
CA ALA A 68 -8.26 -9.65 -17.67
C ALA A 68 -8.63 -8.21 -17.28
N GLU A 69 -9.78 -7.75 -17.75
CA GLU A 69 -10.36 -6.46 -17.31
C GLU A 69 -11.27 -6.70 -16.11
N ILE A 70 -10.92 -6.14 -14.96
CA ILE A 70 -11.66 -6.29 -13.70
C ILE A 70 -12.14 -4.93 -13.18
N LYS A 71 -13.03 -4.94 -12.19
CA LYS A 71 -13.36 -3.73 -11.42
C LYS A 71 -12.95 -3.89 -9.96
N ILE A 72 -12.45 -2.81 -9.38
CA ILE A 72 -12.05 -2.74 -7.99
C ILE A 72 -12.66 -1.51 -7.35
N HIS A 73 -13.31 -1.71 -6.20
CA HIS A 73 -13.84 -0.64 -5.37
C HIS A 73 -13.07 -0.62 -4.05
N HIS A 74 -12.45 0.52 -3.73
CA HIS A 74 -11.78 0.76 -2.46
C HIS A 74 -12.65 1.68 -1.60
N MET A 75 -12.93 1.29 -0.36
CA MET A 75 -13.63 2.10 0.63
C MET A 75 -12.64 2.47 1.74
N PRO A 76 -11.95 3.63 1.65
CA PRO A 76 -10.92 4.02 2.62
C PRO A 76 -11.40 4.05 4.06
N GLU A 77 -12.64 4.54 4.29
CA GLU A 77 -13.28 4.64 5.61
C GLU A 77 -13.45 3.28 6.31
N LEU A 78 -13.56 2.21 5.54
CA LEU A 78 -13.75 0.85 6.03
C LEU A 78 -12.50 -0.02 5.88
N ALA A 79 -11.40 0.55 5.36
CA ALA A 79 -10.19 -0.16 4.96
C ALA A 79 -10.48 -1.43 4.15
N SER A 80 -11.51 -1.39 3.29
CA SER A 80 -12.03 -2.57 2.60
C SER A 80 -11.95 -2.42 1.08
N TRP A 81 -11.68 -3.55 0.43
CA TRP A 81 -11.56 -3.65 -1.02
C TRP A 81 -12.54 -4.69 -1.54
N THR A 82 -13.32 -4.33 -2.57
CA THR A 82 -14.19 -5.25 -3.31
C THR A 82 -13.62 -5.47 -4.70
N VAL A 83 -13.59 -6.72 -5.14
CA VAL A 83 -13.04 -7.14 -6.43
C VAL A 83 -14.14 -7.81 -7.25
N GLU A 84 -14.42 -7.26 -8.42
CA GLU A 84 -15.28 -7.86 -9.44
C GLU A 84 -14.39 -8.48 -10.52
N ALA A 85 -14.05 -9.75 -10.32
CA ALA A 85 -13.15 -10.50 -11.20
C ALA A 85 -13.61 -11.95 -11.42
N ARG A 86 -14.93 -12.19 -11.40
CA ARG A 86 -15.54 -13.52 -11.54
C ARG A 86 -15.12 -14.23 -12.83
N GLN A 87 -14.85 -13.48 -13.88
CA GLN A 87 -14.32 -13.92 -15.17
C GLN A 87 -13.03 -14.71 -15.09
N LEU A 88 -12.18 -14.46 -14.09
CA LEU A 88 -10.97 -15.24 -13.86
C LEU A 88 -11.28 -16.68 -13.41
N GLY A 89 -12.50 -16.95 -12.92
CA GLY A 89 -12.95 -18.31 -12.60
C GLY A 89 -13.24 -19.20 -13.83
N TRP A 90 -13.21 -18.63 -15.04
CA TRP A 90 -13.46 -19.36 -16.29
C TRP A 90 -12.26 -19.35 -17.25
N THR A 91 -11.10 -18.85 -16.80
CA THR A 91 -9.88 -18.83 -17.62
C THR A 91 -8.81 -19.72 -17.01
N ALA A 92 -8.04 -20.40 -17.86
CA ALA A 92 -6.89 -21.20 -17.39
C ALA A 92 -5.86 -20.35 -16.63
N ALA A 93 -5.68 -19.09 -17.05
CA ALA A 93 -4.85 -18.13 -16.32
C ALA A 93 -5.36 -17.94 -14.88
N GLY A 94 -6.66 -17.79 -14.68
CA GLY A 94 -7.24 -17.53 -13.37
C GLY A 94 -7.45 -18.76 -12.48
N THR A 95 -7.60 -19.96 -13.05
CA THR A 95 -7.81 -21.20 -12.26
C THR A 95 -6.58 -22.09 -12.15
N SER A 96 -5.51 -21.83 -12.91
CA SER A 96 -4.29 -22.64 -12.85
C SER A 96 -3.03 -21.79 -12.68
N GLU A 97 -2.83 -20.76 -13.50
CA GLU A 97 -1.59 -19.99 -13.45
C GLU A 97 -1.51 -19.10 -12.20
N TRP A 98 -2.57 -18.33 -11.96
CA TRP A 98 -2.69 -17.30 -10.92
C TRP A 98 -3.65 -17.70 -9.79
N GLY A 99 -4.32 -18.84 -9.91
CA GLY A 99 -5.21 -19.37 -8.88
C GLY A 99 -5.27 -20.89 -8.91
N THR A 100 -6.29 -21.42 -8.26
CA THR A 100 -6.65 -22.84 -8.28
C THR A 100 -8.11 -22.99 -8.69
N ASP A 101 -8.52 -24.19 -9.08
CA ASP A 101 -9.92 -24.48 -9.43
C ASP A 101 -10.90 -24.16 -8.28
N ARG A 102 -10.42 -24.26 -7.03
CA ARG A 102 -11.22 -24.01 -5.82
C ARG A 102 -11.05 -22.61 -5.22
N ARG A 103 -10.10 -21.82 -5.74
CA ARG A 103 -9.85 -20.44 -5.33
C ARG A 103 -9.20 -19.70 -6.49
N HIS A 104 -10.03 -19.13 -7.36
CA HIS A 104 -9.54 -18.52 -8.58
C HIS A 104 -8.81 -17.20 -8.30
N ALA A 105 -8.02 -16.71 -9.27
CA ALA A 105 -7.14 -15.56 -9.10
C ALA A 105 -7.86 -14.28 -8.61
N GLY A 106 -9.11 -14.08 -9.00
CA GLY A 106 -9.93 -12.96 -8.53
C GLY A 106 -10.23 -13.01 -7.02
N GLU A 107 -10.49 -14.20 -6.47
CA GLU A 107 -10.67 -14.39 -5.03
C GLU A 107 -9.35 -14.23 -4.28
N LEU A 108 -8.25 -14.74 -4.83
CA LEU A 108 -6.92 -14.56 -4.23
C LEU A 108 -6.47 -13.09 -4.26
N LEU A 109 -6.83 -12.35 -5.30
CA LEU A 109 -6.61 -10.91 -5.35
C LEU A 109 -7.42 -10.19 -4.27
N ALA A 110 -8.69 -10.58 -4.07
CA ALA A 110 -9.50 -10.05 -2.98
C ALA A 110 -8.89 -10.40 -1.60
N ASP A 111 -8.35 -11.61 -1.45
CA ASP A 111 -7.63 -12.02 -0.23
C ASP A 111 -6.38 -11.16 -0.02
N ALA A 112 -5.59 -10.90 -1.07
CA ALA A 112 -4.39 -10.06 -0.99
C ALA A 112 -4.72 -8.62 -0.59
N LEU A 113 -5.71 -8.00 -1.23
CA LEU A 113 -6.14 -6.62 -0.97
C LEU A 113 -6.70 -6.45 0.45
N ASN A 114 -7.33 -7.48 1.00
CA ASN A 114 -7.92 -7.45 2.34
C ASN A 114 -7.05 -8.17 3.40
N SER A 115 -5.79 -8.48 3.10
CA SER A 115 -4.85 -9.17 4.00
C SER A 115 -5.38 -10.49 4.59
N ARG A 116 -6.17 -11.24 3.81
CA ARG A 116 -6.71 -12.55 4.17
C ARG A 116 -5.79 -13.66 3.66
N VAL A 117 -5.82 -14.80 4.35
CA VAL A 117 -5.14 -16.04 3.94
C VAL A 117 -6.23 -17.03 3.53
N PRO A 118 -6.16 -17.62 2.31
CA PRO A 118 -7.17 -18.55 1.86
C PRO A 118 -7.21 -19.79 2.75
N GLN A 119 -8.42 -20.31 2.97
CA GLN A 119 -8.68 -21.56 3.65
C GLN A 119 -9.73 -22.31 2.86
N ILE A 120 -9.38 -23.51 2.39
CA ILE A 120 -10.25 -24.35 1.59
C ILE A 120 -10.76 -25.48 2.48
N PHE A 121 -12.07 -25.69 2.48
CA PHE A 121 -12.71 -26.70 3.32
C PHE A 121 -13.45 -27.72 2.46
N ASP A 122 -13.31 -28.99 2.81
CA ASP A 122 -14.14 -30.07 2.30
C ASP A 122 -15.34 -30.28 3.23
N THR A 123 -16.49 -30.54 2.62
CA THR A 123 -17.68 -30.97 3.35
C THR A 123 -17.72 -32.50 3.33
N ILE A 124 -17.61 -33.11 4.50
CA ILE A 124 -17.76 -34.56 4.66
C ILE A 124 -19.13 -34.81 5.27
N ARG A 125 -19.94 -35.62 4.58
CA ARG A 125 -21.27 -36.02 5.04
C ARG A 125 -21.21 -37.39 5.71
N ASP A 126 -21.65 -37.44 6.96
CA ASP A 126 -21.79 -38.66 7.74
C ASP A 126 -23.27 -38.82 8.14
N GLY A 127 -24.01 -39.58 7.33
CA GLY A 127 -25.46 -39.72 7.44
C GLY A 127 -26.21 -38.39 7.30
N GLN A 128 -26.85 -37.96 8.39
CA GLN A 128 -27.58 -36.67 8.49
C GLN A 128 -26.70 -35.50 8.93
N THR A 129 -25.44 -35.74 9.28
CA THR A 129 -24.52 -34.69 9.74
C THR A 129 -23.52 -34.30 8.67
N GLU A 130 -23.23 -33.00 8.58
CA GLU A 130 -22.19 -32.45 7.72
C GLU A 130 -21.13 -31.78 8.59
N ARG A 131 -19.85 -32.08 8.31
CA ARG A 131 -18.72 -31.40 8.96
C ARG A 131 -17.79 -30.82 7.91
N ARG A 132 -17.25 -29.64 8.21
CA ARG A 132 -16.24 -28.98 7.38
C ARG A 132 -14.84 -29.31 7.89
N VAL A 133 -13.98 -29.79 7.01
CA VAL A 133 -12.60 -30.14 7.30
C VAL A 133 -11.68 -29.29 6.44
N LEU A 134 -10.64 -28.72 7.03
CA LEU A 134 -9.65 -27.97 6.26
C LEU A 134 -8.95 -28.93 5.28
N ASN A 135 -9.05 -28.63 3.99
CA ASN A 135 -8.26 -29.30 2.97
C ASN A 135 -6.88 -28.64 2.95
N VAL A 136 -5.91 -29.29 3.59
CA VAL A 136 -4.55 -28.76 3.73
C VAL A 136 -3.88 -28.61 2.36
N VAL A 137 -4.06 -29.59 1.46
CA VAL A 137 -3.41 -29.59 0.13
C VAL A 137 -3.89 -28.40 -0.70
N ASP A 138 -5.20 -28.23 -0.85
CA ASP A 138 -5.76 -27.14 -1.65
C ASP A 138 -5.52 -25.78 -0.98
N THR A 139 -5.52 -25.73 0.35
CA THR A 139 -5.18 -24.52 1.11
C THR A 139 -3.74 -24.08 0.86
N GLU A 140 -2.77 -24.99 0.92
CA GLU A 140 -1.38 -24.67 0.62
C GLU A 140 -1.19 -24.28 -0.85
N ALA A 141 -1.84 -24.97 -1.79
CA ALA A 141 -1.83 -24.58 -3.20
C ALA A 141 -2.38 -23.14 -3.41
N ALA A 142 -3.49 -22.80 -2.75
CA ALA A 142 -4.05 -21.45 -2.81
C ALA A 142 -3.12 -20.39 -2.18
N LYS A 143 -2.44 -20.72 -1.07
CA LYS A 143 -1.43 -19.84 -0.44
C LYS A 143 -0.24 -19.60 -1.36
N GLU A 144 0.23 -20.62 -2.06
CA GLU A 144 1.32 -20.48 -3.04
C GLU A 144 0.92 -19.51 -4.16
N LYS A 145 -0.28 -19.65 -4.71
CA LYS A 145 -0.81 -18.73 -5.73
C LYS A 145 -1.00 -17.31 -5.20
N LEU A 146 -1.49 -17.15 -3.96
CA LEU A 146 -1.57 -15.84 -3.30
C LEU A 146 -0.18 -15.20 -3.19
N GLN A 147 0.84 -15.97 -2.79
CA GLN A 147 2.20 -15.47 -2.68
C GLN A 147 2.77 -15.09 -4.04
N LYS A 148 2.52 -15.90 -5.08
CA LYS A 148 2.88 -15.59 -6.47
C LYS A 148 2.29 -14.24 -6.90
N ILE A 149 1.00 -14.00 -6.66
CA ILE A 149 0.34 -12.72 -6.98
C ILE A 149 1.02 -11.56 -6.24
N LYS A 150 1.27 -11.70 -4.93
CA LYS A 150 1.91 -10.66 -4.11
C LYS A 150 3.32 -10.31 -4.61
N THR A 151 4.12 -11.31 -4.92
CA THR A 151 5.48 -11.12 -5.45
C THR A 151 5.45 -10.52 -6.85
N ALA A 152 4.57 -10.99 -7.73
CA ALA A 152 4.41 -10.41 -9.06
C ALA A 152 4.02 -8.93 -8.99
N PHE A 153 3.09 -8.56 -8.10
CA PHE A 153 2.72 -7.18 -7.89
C PHE A 153 3.88 -6.32 -7.38
N GLN A 154 4.65 -6.81 -6.39
CA GLN A 154 5.82 -6.11 -5.85
C GLN A 154 6.90 -5.84 -6.92
N ASN A 155 7.06 -6.73 -7.88
CA ASN A 155 7.99 -6.51 -8.99
C ASN A 155 7.39 -5.57 -10.04
N TRP A 156 6.14 -5.82 -10.42
CA TRP A 156 5.43 -5.06 -11.44
C TRP A 156 5.30 -3.58 -11.07
N VAL A 157 4.99 -3.27 -9.81
CA VAL A 157 4.75 -1.89 -9.38
C VAL A 157 5.95 -0.98 -9.62
N TRP A 158 7.18 -1.53 -9.62
CA TRP A 158 8.44 -0.82 -9.83
C TRP A 158 9.08 -1.07 -11.20
N SER A 159 8.42 -1.79 -12.10
CA SER A 159 9.00 -2.17 -13.40
C SER A 159 8.92 -1.08 -14.47
N ASP A 160 8.04 -0.09 -14.26
CA ASP A 160 7.81 1.02 -15.18
C ASP A 160 8.29 2.33 -14.54
N PRO A 161 9.15 3.13 -15.22
CA PRO A 161 9.71 4.35 -14.64
C PRO A 161 8.65 5.37 -14.23
N ASP A 162 7.66 5.63 -15.10
CA ASP A 162 6.63 6.65 -14.86
C ASP A 162 5.74 6.27 -13.67
N ARG A 163 5.33 5.00 -13.59
CA ARG A 163 4.61 4.44 -12.44
C ARG A 163 5.45 4.50 -11.17
N THR A 164 6.74 4.16 -11.25
CA THR A 164 7.66 4.16 -10.11
C THR A 164 7.80 5.54 -9.50
N ASP A 165 8.08 6.56 -10.32
CA ASP A 165 8.24 7.93 -9.87
C ASP A 165 6.95 8.48 -9.26
N ARG A 166 5.80 8.22 -9.90
CA ARG A 166 4.48 8.62 -9.37
C ARG A 166 4.23 8.00 -8.00
N LEU A 167 4.43 6.69 -7.86
CA LEU A 167 4.13 5.95 -6.65
C LEU A 167 5.10 6.27 -5.51
N ALA A 168 6.39 6.42 -5.80
CA ALA A 168 7.37 6.87 -4.82
C ALA A 168 7.04 8.28 -4.32
N ARG A 169 6.58 9.19 -5.19
CA ARG A 169 6.14 10.52 -4.79
C ARG A 169 4.92 10.48 -3.86
N VAL A 170 3.89 9.72 -4.24
CA VAL A 170 2.67 9.56 -3.42
C VAL A 170 3.03 9.02 -2.03
N TYR A 171 3.91 8.02 -1.98
CA TYR A 171 4.36 7.44 -0.71
C TYR A 171 5.10 8.46 0.16
N ASN A 172 6.10 9.14 -0.40
CA ASN A 172 6.90 10.11 0.34
C ASN A 172 6.07 11.29 0.85
N ASP A 173 5.12 11.77 0.06
CA ASP A 173 4.21 12.84 0.49
C ASP A 173 3.32 12.45 1.64
N ARG A 174 2.86 11.20 1.67
CA ARG A 174 1.92 10.75 2.67
C ARG A 174 2.58 10.27 3.95
N PHE A 175 3.74 9.60 3.86
CA PHE A 175 4.36 8.91 4.99
C PHE A 175 5.73 9.45 5.38
N ASN A 176 6.52 9.97 4.45
CA ASN A 176 7.82 10.56 4.74
C ASN A 176 7.71 12.05 5.08
N ASN A 177 6.90 12.37 6.09
CA ASN A 177 6.49 13.74 6.38
C ASN A 177 6.89 14.18 7.80
N ILE A 178 7.41 13.30 8.66
CA ILE A 178 7.69 13.63 10.07
C ILE A 178 9.17 13.94 10.29
N VAL A 179 9.47 15.20 10.63
CA VAL A 179 10.79 15.61 11.12
C VAL A 179 10.78 15.68 12.65
N PRO A 180 11.66 14.95 13.34
CA PRO A 180 11.80 15.02 14.79
C PRO A 180 12.09 16.45 15.26
N ARG A 181 11.53 16.83 16.42
CA ARG A 181 11.83 18.13 17.03
C ARG A 181 13.30 18.16 17.44
N ARG A 182 14.07 19.11 16.90
CA ARG A 182 15.37 19.47 17.47
C ARG A 182 15.13 20.44 18.63
N PHE A 183 15.44 20.01 19.85
CA PHE A 183 15.55 20.92 20.99
C PHE A 183 16.95 21.52 20.95
N ASN A 184 17.07 22.81 20.63
CA ASN A 184 18.32 23.52 20.82
C ASN A 184 18.40 23.90 22.31
N GLY A 185 19.42 23.39 23.01
CA GLY A 185 19.59 23.50 24.46
C GLY A 185 19.97 24.90 24.96
N ASP A 186 20.05 25.90 24.09
CA ASP A 186 20.49 27.27 24.40
C ASP A 186 19.59 28.03 25.39
N HIS A 187 18.42 27.46 25.73
CA HIS A 187 17.57 27.97 26.81
C HIS A 187 17.80 27.29 28.17
N LEU A 188 18.66 26.26 28.26
CA LEU A 188 19.08 25.69 29.53
C LEU A 188 20.19 26.54 30.15
N ARG A 189 19.84 27.73 30.64
CA ARG A 189 20.66 28.39 31.66
C ARG A 189 20.47 27.59 32.94
N LEU A 190 21.33 26.58 33.16
CA LEU A 190 21.47 25.95 34.47
C LEU A 190 22.04 27.00 35.44
N PRO A 191 21.30 27.46 36.46
CA PRO A 191 21.88 28.30 37.49
C PRO A 191 22.68 27.40 38.43
N GLY A 192 23.99 27.66 38.51
CA GLY A 192 24.83 27.24 39.65
C GLY A 192 25.48 25.87 39.53
N ALA A 193 26.73 25.86 39.06
CA ALA A 193 27.74 24.94 39.55
C ALA A 193 29.01 25.77 39.85
N SER A 194 28.96 26.49 40.97
CA SER A 194 30.13 26.99 41.68
C SER A 194 29.79 26.86 43.15
N GLY A 195 30.53 25.99 43.84
CA GLY A 195 30.33 25.59 45.22
C GLY A 195 31.00 24.25 45.45
#